data_AF-A0A174K1Z5-F1
#
_entry.id   AF-A0A174K1Z5-F1
#
_cell.length_a   1.000
_cell.length_b   1.000
_cell.length_c   1.000
_cell.angle_alpha   90.00
_cell.angle_beta   90.00
_cell.angle_gamma   90.00
#
_symmetry.space_group_name_H-M   'P 1'
#
loop_
_entity.id
_entity.type
_entity.pdbx_description
1 polymer ?
#
loop_
_entity_poly.entity_id
_entity_poly.type
_entity_poly.pdbx_seq_one_letter_code
_entity_poly.pdbx_strand_id
1 'polypeptide(L)'
;MNIISERQEIAAVMNFGKYPVLGLDMSNKPYNEYDNFIVGSKVRVAWDRKDPRWEGMTSRCNLVVDEGKYSLDTPGCCLSAKYTVNDFVGDIENANTPLVHAGQIVAVAHYSRQFGEKFLRMMRVSKQINTQCMTVATLKDLSDEEMKEVRDFVEWRKRW
;
A
#
# COMPACT_ATOMS: atom_id res chain seq x y z
N MET A 1 17.87 5.54 -6.46
CA MET A 1 17.30 5.45 -5.09
C MET A 1 15.82 5.82 -5.13
N ASN A 2 14.95 4.93 -4.70
CA ASN A 2 13.49 5.04 -4.88
C ASN A 2 12.80 5.85 -3.77
N ILE A 3 13.51 6.82 -3.21
CA ILE A 3 13.12 7.59 -2.04
C ILE A 3 12.87 9.04 -2.42
N ILE A 4 11.76 9.59 -1.94
CA ILE A 4 11.39 10.99 -2.04
C ILE A 4 11.30 11.54 -0.60
N SER A 5 12.16 12.49 -0.26
CA SER A 5 12.28 13.06 1.10
C SER A 5 12.08 14.57 1.16
N GLU A 6 12.15 15.25 0.01
CA GLU A 6 11.93 16.69 -0.05
C GLU A 6 10.43 17.01 0.12
N ARG A 7 10.12 18.06 0.90
CA ARG A 7 8.76 18.42 1.33
C ARG A 7 7.80 18.67 0.16
N GLN A 8 8.19 19.46 -0.82
CA GLN A 8 7.36 19.78 -1.98
C GLN A 8 7.14 18.53 -2.85
N GLU A 9 8.16 17.70 -3.03
CA GLU A 9 8.04 16.44 -3.76
C GLU A 9 7.10 15.45 -3.07
N ILE A 10 7.21 15.31 -1.75
CA ILE A 10 6.29 14.49 -0.96
C ILE A 10 4.85 14.97 -1.15
N ALA A 11 4.61 16.29 -1.05
CA ALA A 11 3.30 16.87 -1.27
C ALA A 11 2.78 16.62 -2.70
N ALA A 12 3.66 16.73 -3.70
CA ALA A 12 3.33 16.48 -5.11
C ALA A 12 2.93 15.02 -5.37
N VAL A 13 3.56 14.06 -4.70
CA VAL A 13 3.19 12.64 -4.84
C VAL A 13 1.91 12.32 -4.07
N MET A 14 1.76 12.81 -2.85
CA MET A 14 0.63 12.44 -1.98
C MET A 14 -0.70 13.11 -2.37
N ASN A 15 -0.68 14.39 -2.76
CA ASN A 15 -1.91 15.18 -2.83
C ASN A 15 -2.59 15.19 -4.21
N PHE A 16 -1.91 14.71 -5.26
CA PHE A 16 -2.42 14.81 -6.63
C PHE A 16 -3.09 13.52 -7.15
N GLY A 17 -3.27 12.51 -6.29
CA GLY A 17 -4.05 11.31 -6.58
C GLY A 17 -3.50 10.38 -7.67
N LYS A 18 -2.31 10.65 -8.25
CA LYS A 18 -1.72 9.81 -9.30
C LYS A 18 -1.32 8.43 -8.77
N TYR A 19 -0.79 8.38 -7.55
CA TYR A 19 -0.30 7.15 -6.93
C TYR A 19 -1.09 6.87 -5.65
N PRO A 20 -1.61 5.65 -5.45
CA PRO A 20 -2.14 5.25 -4.14
C PRO A 20 -1.06 5.41 -3.07
N VAL A 21 -1.44 5.98 -1.93
CA VAL A 21 -0.53 6.21 -0.80
C VAL A 21 -0.82 5.19 0.29
N LEU A 22 0.20 4.44 0.69
CA LEU A 22 0.14 3.44 1.75
C LEU A 22 0.98 3.92 2.94
N GLY A 23 0.37 4.15 4.09
CA GLY A 23 1.08 4.58 5.29
C GLY A 23 1.76 3.42 6.01
N LEU A 24 2.98 3.69 6.51
CA LEU A 24 3.77 2.78 7.32
C LEU A 24 4.35 3.56 8.51
N ASP A 25 3.72 3.40 9.68
CA ASP A 25 4.27 3.91 10.93
C ASP A 25 5.39 2.97 11.37
N MET A 26 6.64 3.42 11.25
CA MET A 26 7.83 2.63 11.56
C MET A 26 7.96 2.32 13.06
N SER A 27 7.22 3.04 13.91
CA SER A 27 7.12 2.77 15.34
C SER A 27 6.04 1.73 15.67
N ASN A 28 5.15 1.38 14.73
CA ASN A 28 4.06 0.43 14.95
C ASN A 28 4.54 -1.01 14.75
N LYS A 29 5.23 -1.55 15.76
CA LYS A 29 5.65 -2.96 15.81
C LYS A 29 4.62 -3.76 16.61
N PRO A 30 3.72 -4.54 15.96
CA PRO A 30 2.68 -5.28 16.67
C PRO A 30 3.22 -6.45 17.49
N TYR A 31 4.43 -6.91 17.18
CA TYR A 31 5.10 -7.98 17.92
C TYR A 31 6.46 -7.49 18.41
N ASN A 32 6.58 -7.25 19.71
CA ASN A 32 7.81 -6.77 20.34
C ASN A 32 8.99 -7.74 20.17
N GLU A 33 8.72 -9.01 19.89
CA GLU A 33 9.72 -10.06 19.70
C GLU A 33 10.31 -10.08 18.27
N TYR A 34 9.67 -9.38 17.31
CA TYR A 34 10.08 -9.33 15.91
C TYR A 34 10.39 -7.90 15.49
N ASP A 35 11.64 -7.49 15.72
CA ASP A 35 12.08 -6.11 15.49
C ASP A 35 11.92 -5.60 14.05
N ASN A 36 11.82 -6.51 13.08
CA ASN A 36 11.72 -6.20 11.65
C ASN A 36 10.32 -6.41 11.05
N PHE A 37 9.32 -6.70 11.89
CA PHE A 37 7.95 -6.92 11.45
C PHE A 37 7.08 -5.69 11.74
N ILE A 38 6.58 -5.05 10.69
CA ILE A 38 5.76 -3.83 10.78
C ILE A 38 4.47 -4.05 10.00
N VAL A 39 3.34 -3.68 10.62
CA VAL A 39 2.03 -3.66 9.94
C VAL A 39 1.64 -2.21 9.70
N GLY A 40 1.54 -1.88 8.41
CA GLY A 40 1.13 -0.58 7.91
C GLY A 40 -0.38 -0.51 7.67
N SER A 41 -0.74 0.35 6.72
CA SER A 41 -2.14 0.67 6.40
C SER A 41 -2.91 -0.53 5.84
N LYS A 42 -4.22 -0.52 6.09
CA LYS A 42 -5.18 -1.35 5.34
C LYS A 42 -5.22 -0.91 3.87
N VAL A 43 -5.35 -1.86 2.97
CA VAL A 43 -5.33 -1.67 1.52
C VAL A 43 -6.21 -2.71 0.85
N ARG A 44 -6.88 -2.34 -0.24
CA ARG A 44 -7.59 -3.28 -1.11
C ARG A 44 -6.75 -3.60 -2.33
N VAL A 45 -6.65 -4.89 -2.65
CA VAL A 45 -5.97 -5.37 -3.85
C VAL A 45 -7.02 -5.85 -4.83
N ALA A 46 -7.12 -5.21 -5.99
CA ALA A 46 -7.99 -5.63 -7.07
C ALA A 46 -7.56 -7.00 -7.59
N TRP A 47 -8.52 -7.86 -7.89
CA TRP A 47 -8.22 -9.19 -8.44
C TRP A 47 -7.77 -9.12 -9.90
N ASP A 48 -8.09 -8.03 -10.61
CA ASP A 48 -7.77 -7.75 -12.01
C ASP A 48 -7.97 -8.98 -12.93
N ARG A 49 -9.05 -9.73 -12.69
CA ARG A 49 -9.40 -10.92 -13.46
C ARG A 49 -10.28 -10.53 -14.64
N LYS A 50 -10.05 -11.17 -15.78
CA LYS A 50 -10.91 -11.09 -16.96
C LYS A 50 -12.21 -11.89 -16.83
N ASP A 51 -12.36 -12.69 -15.77
CA ASP A 51 -13.55 -13.49 -15.51
C ASP A 51 -14.63 -12.62 -14.87
N PRO A 52 -15.80 -12.44 -15.51
CA PRO A 52 -16.87 -11.57 -15.03
C PRO A 52 -17.39 -11.93 -13.63
N ARG A 53 -17.24 -13.19 -13.19
CA ARG A 53 -17.66 -13.62 -11.84
C ARG A 53 -16.86 -12.96 -10.73
N TRP A 54 -15.67 -12.48 -11.06
CA TRP A 54 -14.70 -11.92 -10.12
C TRP A 54 -14.35 -10.46 -10.46
N GLU A 55 -15.01 -9.88 -11.46
CA GLU A 55 -14.80 -8.49 -11.86
C GLU A 55 -15.25 -7.55 -10.74
N GLY A 56 -14.42 -6.54 -10.45
CA GLY A 56 -14.66 -5.61 -9.35
C GLY A 56 -14.39 -6.18 -7.95
N MET A 57 -14.00 -7.45 -7.83
CA MET A 57 -13.65 -8.02 -6.51
C MET A 57 -12.27 -7.59 -6.04
N THR A 58 -12.15 -7.46 -4.72
CA THR A 58 -10.92 -7.04 -4.05
C THR A 58 -10.63 -7.92 -2.85
N SER A 59 -9.35 -8.17 -2.58
CA SER A 59 -8.89 -8.71 -1.31
C SER A 59 -8.62 -7.59 -0.32
N ARG A 60 -9.04 -7.78 0.93
CA ARG A 60 -8.66 -6.90 2.05
C ARG A 60 -7.29 -7.32 2.53
N CYS A 61 -6.35 -6.38 2.55
CA CYS A 61 -4.97 -6.63 2.91
C CYS A 61 -4.47 -5.57 3.90
N ASN A 62 -3.36 -5.89 4.56
CA ASN A 62 -2.51 -4.91 5.22
C ASN A 62 -1.18 -4.83 4.48
N LEU A 63 -0.59 -3.63 4.45
CA LEU A 63 0.82 -3.51 4.14
C LEU A 63 1.62 -4.17 5.26
N VAL A 64 2.48 -5.11 4.91
CA VAL A 64 3.39 -5.79 5.84
C VAL A 64 4.81 -5.57 5.37
N VAL A 65 5.69 -5.27 6.31
CA VAL A 65 7.13 -5.28 6.10
C VAL A 65 7.73 -6.33 7.02
N ASP A 66 8.41 -7.30 6.43
CA ASP A 66 9.10 -8.38 7.15
C ASP A 66 10.51 -8.54 6.57
N GLU A 67 11.52 -8.40 7.42
CA GLU A 67 12.94 -8.43 7.02
C GLU A 67 13.26 -7.51 5.82
N GLY A 68 12.59 -6.35 5.75
CA GLY A 68 12.74 -5.38 4.65
C GLY A 68 12.03 -5.76 3.35
N LYS A 69 11.30 -6.87 3.31
CA LYS A 69 10.43 -7.27 2.19
C LYS A 69 9.03 -6.73 2.43
N TYR A 70 8.41 -6.22 1.37
CA TYR A 70 7.10 -5.58 1.44
C TYR A 70 6.06 -6.48 0.78
N SER A 71 4.98 -6.76 1.50
CA SER A 71 3.85 -7.57 1.03
C SER A 71 2.52 -6.91 1.35
N LEU A 72 1.50 -7.30 0.58
CA LEU A 72 0.11 -6.99 0.86
C LEU A 72 -0.55 -8.30 1.30
N ASP A 73 -0.67 -8.47 2.61
CA ASP A 73 -1.10 -9.73 3.20
C ASP A 73 -2.56 -9.65 3.65
N THR A 74 -3.35 -10.66 3.30
CA THR A 74 -4.72 -10.79 3.80
C THR A 74 -4.69 -11.34 5.23
N PRO A 75 -5.46 -10.78 6.18
CA PRO A 75 -5.66 -11.37 7.49
C PRO A 75 -6.55 -12.64 7.45
N GLY A 76 -6.89 -13.11 6.25
CA GLY A 76 -7.92 -14.11 6.03
C GLY A 76 -9.32 -13.49 5.99
N CYS A 77 -10.29 -14.24 5.47
CA CYS A 77 -11.69 -13.86 5.52
C CYS A 77 -12.51 -14.98 6.17
N CYS A 78 -12.92 -14.76 7.41
CA CYS A 78 -14.07 -15.45 7.97
C CYS A 78 -15.23 -14.47 7.92
N LEU A 79 -16.29 -14.80 7.18
CA LEU A 79 -17.54 -14.08 7.29
C LEU A 79 -18.12 -14.40 8.67
N SER A 80 -18.42 -13.37 9.46
CA SER A 80 -19.20 -13.57 10.68
C SER A 80 -20.53 -14.23 10.29
N ALA A 81 -20.94 -15.25 11.03
CA ALA A 81 -22.22 -15.93 10.79
C ALA A 81 -23.44 -15.00 10.98
N LYS A 82 -23.24 -13.85 11.63
CA LYS A 82 -24.24 -12.79 11.80
C LYS A 82 -23.64 -11.46 11.36
N TYR A 83 -24.31 -10.75 10.48
CA TYR A 83 -23.90 -9.39 10.12
C TYR A 83 -24.19 -8.43 11.28
N THR A 84 -23.14 -8.00 11.96
CA THR A 84 -23.20 -7.13 13.14
C THR A 84 -22.78 -5.70 12.82
N VAL A 85 -22.94 -4.80 13.77
CA VAL A 85 -22.43 -3.42 13.67
C VAL A 85 -20.92 -3.39 13.42
N ASN A 86 -20.17 -4.32 14.01
CA ASN A 86 -18.72 -4.40 13.80
C ASN A 86 -18.38 -4.76 12.35
N ASP A 87 -19.18 -5.62 11.71
CA ASP A 87 -19.01 -5.95 10.29
C ASP A 87 -19.28 -4.71 9.43
N PHE A 88 -20.35 -3.96 9.72
CA PHE A 88 -20.68 -2.71 9.02
C PHE A 88 -19.58 -1.63 9.17
N VAL A 89 -19.05 -1.44 10.39
CA VAL A 89 -17.92 -0.52 10.62
C VAL A 89 -16.70 -0.97 9.83
N GLY A 90 -16.38 -2.26 9.86
CA GLY A 90 -15.30 -2.83 9.07
C GLY A 90 -15.49 -2.60 7.57
N ASP A 91 -16.71 -2.76 7.05
CA ASP A 91 -17.03 -2.50 5.64
C ASP A 91 -16.85 -1.02 5.27
N ILE A 92 -17.25 -0.09 6.13
CA ILE A 92 -17.00 1.36 5.93
C ILE A 92 -15.50 1.64 5.90
N GLU A 93 -14.73 1.11 6.86
CA GLU A 93 -13.28 1.28 6.89
C GLU A 93 -12.67 0.76 5.58
N ASN A 94 -13.06 -0.45 5.16
CA ASN A 94 -12.59 -1.06 3.92
C ASN A 94 -12.97 -0.23 2.68
N ALA A 95 -14.18 0.31 2.60
CA ALA A 95 -14.61 1.14 1.48
C ALA A 95 -13.73 2.38 1.28
N ASN A 96 -13.17 2.92 2.37
CA ASN A 96 -12.30 4.09 2.37
C ASN A 96 -10.80 3.76 2.22
N THR A 97 -10.42 2.47 2.19
CA THR A 97 -9.02 2.10 1.99
C THR A 97 -8.56 2.31 0.55
N PRO A 98 -7.26 2.66 0.35
CA PRO A 98 -6.65 2.71 -0.97
C PRO A 98 -6.87 1.41 -1.74
N LEU A 99 -7.25 1.52 -3.01
CA LEU A 99 -7.32 0.40 -3.95
C LEU A 99 -6.06 0.39 -4.81
N VAL A 100 -5.45 -0.79 -4.93
CA VAL A 100 -4.28 -1.00 -5.79
C VAL A 100 -4.53 -2.12 -6.80
N HIS A 101 -3.91 -1.98 -7.96
CA HIS A 101 -3.99 -2.90 -9.09
C HIS A 101 -2.65 -3.58 -9.37
N ALA A 102 -2.70 -4.70 -10.08
CA ALA A 102 -1.51 -5.43 -10.50
C ALA A 102 -0.58 -4.54 -11.34
N GLY A 103 0.72 -4.50 -10.98
CA GLY A 103 1.71 -3.70 -11.70
C GLY A 103 1.69 -2.19 -11.42
N GLN A 104 0.74 -1.70 -10.61
CA GLN A 104 0.60 -0.27 -10.31
C GLN A 104 1.76 0.26 -9.45
N ILE A 105 2.16 1.51 -9.69
CA ILE A 105 3.11 2.22 -8.83
C ILE A 105 2.34 2.79 -7.62
N VAL A 106 2.88 2.59 -6.43
CA VAL A 106 2.35 3.09 -5.16
C VAL A 106 3.42 3.91 -4.43
N ALA A 107 2.99 4.83 -3.58
CA ALA A 107 3.84 5.57 -2.67
C ALA A 107 3.70 5.01 -1.25
N VAL A 108 4.74 4.38 -0.73
CA VAL A 108 4.76 3.91 0.66
C VAL A 108 5.31 5.03 1.55
N ALA A 109 4.41 5.68 2.29
CA ALA A 109 4.74 6.77 3.20
C ALA A 109 5.27 6.22 4.52
N HIS A 110 6.60 6.24 4.65
CA HIS A 110 7.30 5.88 5.87
C HIS A 110 7.30 7.08 6.81
N TYR A 111 6.88 6.87 8.05
CA TYR A 111 6.97 7.92 9.07
C TYR A 111 7.17 7.33 10.45
N SER A 112 7.79 8.10 11.34
CA SER A 112 7.80 7.83 12.78
C SER A 112 7.64 9.14 13.52
N ARG A 113 6.60 9.23 14.36
CA ARG A 113 6.42 10.39 15.26
C ARG A 113 7.47 10.43 16.36
N GLN A 114 7.92 9.25 16.80
CA GLN A 114 8.91 9.11 17.86
C GLN A 114 10.28 9.64 17.42
N PHE A 115 10.68 9.33 16.18
CA PHE A 115 12.01 9.70 15.64
C PHE A 115 11.98 10.95 14.75
N GLY A 116 10.80 11.49 14.42
CA GLY A 116 10.65 12.65 13.55
C GLY A 116 10.95 12.38 12.07
N GLU A 117 10.99 11.11 11.67
CA GLU A 117 11.33 10.67 10.31
C GLU A 117 10.11 10.66 9.40
N LYS A 118 10.33 11.03 8.12
CA LYS A 118 9.32 10.94 7.06
C LYS A 118 9.97 10.88 5.69
N PHE A 119 9.51 9.96 4.84
CA PHE A 119 9.85 9.90 3.42
C PHE A 119 8.85 9.01 2.68
N LEU A 120 8.81 9.12 1.35
CA LEU A 120 8.09 8.17 0.50
C LEU A 120 9.09 7.22 -0.13
N ARG A 121 8.76 5.93 -0.14
CA ARG A 121 9.39 4.94 -0.99
C ARG A 121 8.44 4.58 -2.12
N MET A 122 8.86 4.82 -3.35
CA MET A 122 8.07 4.46 -4.53
C MET A 122 8.28 2.99 -4.84
N MET A 123 7.19 2.25 -5.00
CA MET A 123 7.24 0.81 -5.20
C MET A 123 6.20 0.37 -6.23
N ARG A 124 6.39 -0.82 -6.78
CA ARG A 124 5.49 -1.44 -7.74
C ARG A 124 4.82 -2.66 -7.13
N VAL A 125 3.50 -2.73 -7.25
CA VAL A 125 2.72 -3.92 -6.96
C VAL A 125 3.08 -5.02 -7.96
N SER A 126 3.27 -6.25 -7.50
CA SER A 126 3.52 -7.39 -8.38
C SER A 126 2.46 -7.52 -9.47
N LYS A 127 2.89 -7.88 -10.68
CA LYS A 127 1.97 -8.15 -11.80
C LYS A 127 1.09 -9.39 -11.54
N GLN A 128 1.57 -10.29 -10.68
CA GLN A 128 0.81 -11.44 -10.23
C GLN A 128 0.13 -11.12 -8.90
N ILE A 129 -1.17 -11.41 -8.84
CA ILE A 129 -2.02 -11.28 -7.65
C ILE A 129 -2.53 -12.68 -7.27
N ASN A 130 -2.18 -13.15 -6.07
CA ASN A 130 -2.52 -14.48 -5.58
C ASN A 130 -3.63 -14.39 -4.53
N THR A 131 -4.87 -14.29 -4.97
CA THR A 131 -6.02 -14.00 -4.09
C THR A 131 -6.39 -15.13 -3.10
N GLN A 132 -5.80 -16.31 -3.26
CA GLN A 132 -5.99 -17.48 -2.41
C GLN A 132 -4.85 -17.70 -1.41
N CYS A 133 -3.82 -16.84 -1.42
CA CYS A 133 -2.68 -16.92 -0.53
C CYS A 133 -2.78 -15.84 0.56
N MET A 134 -2.10 -16.06 1.68
CA MET A 134 -1.94 -14.99 2.69
C MET A 134 -1.26 -13.78 2.06
N THR A 135 -0.15 -13.99 1.36
CA THR A 135 0.46 -12.93 0.55
C THR A 135 -0.23 -12.81 -0.78
N VAL A 136 -1.06 -11.77 -0.90
CA VAL A 136 -1.85 -11.50 -2.09
C VAL A 136 -0.98 -10.84 -3.17
N ALA A 137 -0.10 -9.93 -2.76
CA ALA A 137 0.86 -9.27 -3.66
C ALA A 137 2.15 -8.93 -2.92
N THR A 138 3.22 -8.71 -3.70
CA THR A 138 4.49 -8.17 -3.19
C THR A 138 4.70 -6.77 -3.73
N LEU A 139 5.41 -5.92 -2.97
CA LEU A 139 5.87 -4.63 -3.46
C LEU A 139 7.37 -4.71 -3.72
N LYS A 140 7.81 -4.18 -4.86
CA LYS A 140 9.22 -4.10 -5.23
C LYS A 140 9.63 -2.68 -5.50
N ASP A 141 10.89 -2.39 -5.22
CA ASP A 141 11.52 -1.14 -5.64
C ASP A 141 11.39 -0.96 -7.17
N LEU A 142 11.08 0.26 -7.60
CA LEU A 142 11.02 0.65 -9.01
C LEU A 142 12.37 0.51 -9.73
N SER A 143 12.34 0.29 -11.05
CA SER A 143 13.52 0.46 -11.90
C SER A 143 13.88 1.94 -12.07
N ASP A 144 15.06 2.24 -12.61
CA ASP A 144 15.48 3.62 -12.84
C ASP A 144 14.58 4.35 -13.86
N GLU A 145 14.12 3.66 -14.90
CA GLU A 145 13.15 4.20 -15.88
C GLU A 145 11.81 4.54 -15.24
N GLU A 146 11.34 3.67 -14.35
CA GLU A 146 10.08 3.85 -13.64
C GLU A 146 10.17 4.99 -12.63
N MET A 147 11.31 5.11 -11.93
CA MET A 147 11.56 6.27 -11.08
C MET A 147 11.67 7.57 -11.87
N LYS A 148 12.25 7.54 -13.07
CA LYS A 148 12.31 8.71 -13.93
C LYS A 148 10.90 9.23 -14.25
N GLU A 149 9.95 8.35 -14.54
CA GLU A 149 8.54 8.73 -14.75
C GLU A 149 7.95 9.44 -13.52
N VAL A 150 8.26 8.95 -12.31
CA VAL A 150 7.82 9.60 -11.07
C VAL A 150 8.45 10.97 -10.92
N ARG A 151 9.76 11.11 -11.19
CA ARG A 151 10.49 12.37 -11.10
C ARG A 151 9.97 13.40 -12.12
N ASP A 152 9.73 12.99 -13.35
CA ASP A 152 9.18 13.86 -14.40
C ASP A 152 7.79 14.37 -14.01
N PHE A 153 6.95 13.51 -13.41
CA PHE A 153 5.65 13.91 -12.86
C PHE A 153 5.80 14.95 -11.74
N VAL A 154 6.71 14.72 -10.79
CA VAL A 154 6.95 15.63 -9.67
C VAL A 154 7.45 16.98 -10.16
N GLU A 155 8.42 17.01 -11.08
CA GLU A 155 8.94 18.23 -11.68
C GLU A 155 7.88 19.01 -12.44
N TRP A 156 7.01 18.32 -13.18
CA TRP A 156 5.88 18.96 -13.84
C TRP A 156 4.92 19.61 -12.83
N ARG A 157 4.67 18.96 -11.69
CA ARG A 157 3.79 19.50 -10.63
C ARG A 157 4.39 20.69 -9.88
N LYS A 158 5.71 20.78 -9.71
CA LYS A 158 6.37 21.94 -9.08
C LYS A 158 6.17 23.25 -9.85
N ARG A 159 5.73 23.19 -11.12
CA ARG A 159 5.51 24.36 -11.98
C ARG A 159 4.15 25.05 -11.78
N TRP A 160 3.27 24.49 -10.93
CA TRP A 160 1.92 24.96 -10.66
C TRP A 160 1.66 25.05 -9.16
#